data_AF-A0A7V9AP12-F1
#
_entry.id   AF-A0A7V9AP12-F1
#
_cell.length_a   1.000
_cell.length_b   1.000
_cell.length_c   1.000
_cell.angle_alpha   90.00
_cell.angle_beta   90.00
_cell.angle_gamma   90.00
#
_symmetry.space_group_name_H-M   'P 1'
#
loop_
_entity.id
_entity.type
_entity.pdbx_description
1 polymer ?
#
loop_
_entity_poly.entity_id
_entity_poly.type
_entity_poly.pdbx_seq_one_letter_code
_entity_poly.pdbx_strand_id
1 'polypeptide(L)'
;MSTLIVALGLGYALRKIVWKWKWDVKYPWLFRYKNEWLYTLMGRDVPVPPEYPEAKIYVRVEALTKIPLQEETARTRLYRGIVEGFTTEDSGALRDILLTEVERGKFRKEPAKEPEFYWKPVTPGNLMILKYSELQNVNITYLMELPPSSSPTEKTVATQSSRSG
;
A
#
# COMPACT_ATOMS: atom_id res chain seq x y z
N MET A 1 1.50 30.25 -31.56
CA MET A 1 1.67 29.26 -30.48
C MET A 1 0.77 28.08 -30.83
N SER A 2 1.32 26.87 -31.00
CA SER A 2 0.57 25.73 -31.54
C SER A 2 -0.59 25.33 -30.62
N THR A 3 -1.78 25.12 -31.17
CA THR A 3 -2.98 24.67 -30.44
C THR A 3 -2.74 23.39 -29.65
N LEU A 4 -1.83 22.53 -30.13
CA LEU A 4 -1.38 21.32 -29.43
C LEU A 4 -0.71 21.64 -28.08
N ILE A 5 0.14 22.67 -28.02
CA ILE A 5 0.85 23.06 -26.79
C ILE A 5 -0.16 23.55 -25.75
N VAL A 6 -1.15 24.35 -26.19
CA VAL A 6 -2.21 24.85 -25.32
C VAL A 6 -3.07 23.70 -24.79
N ALA A 7 -3.45 22.75 -25.66
CA ALA A 7 -4.24 21.58 -25.26
C ALA A 7 -3.49 20.69 -24.26
N LEU A 8 -2.20 20.42 -24.50
CA LEU A 8 -1.36 19.66 -23.57
C LEU A 8 -1.21 20.38 -22.22
N GLY A 9 -1.01 21.70 -22.24
CA GLY A 9 -0.93 22.53 -21.04
C GLY A 9 -2.21 22.49 -20.21
N LEU A 10 -3.37 22.65 -20.86
CA LEU A 10 -4.68 22.56 -20.21
C LEU A 10 -4.95 21.18 -19.63
N GLY A 11 -4.65 20.11 -20.38
CA GLY A 11 -4.79 18.74 -19.90
C GLY A 11 -3.93 18.46 -18.67
N TYR A 12 -2.69 18.92 -18.67
CA TYR A 12 -1.79 18.79 -17.53
C TYR A 12 -2.26 19.59 -16.30
N ALA A 13 -2.72 20.82 -16.50
CA ALA A 13 -3.27 21.65 -15.43
C ALA A 13 -4.53 21.02 -14.82
N LEU A 14 -5.46 20.53 -15.64
CA LEU A 14 -6.66 19.84 -15.19
C LEU A 14 -6.30 18.57 -14.39
N ARG A 15 -5.35 17.77 -14.89
CA ARG A 15 -4.84 16.59 -14.17
C ARG A 15 -4.30 16.95 -12.79
N LYS A 16 -3.52 18.03 -12.68
CA LYS A 16 -3.00 18.52 -11.40
C LYS A 16 -4.11 18.96 -10.45
N ILE A 17 -5.14 19.64 -10.95
CA ILE A 17 -6.29 20.07 -10.15
C ILE A 17 -7.05 18.85 -9.61
N VAL A 18 -7.41 17.92 -10.50
CA VAL A 18 -8.10 16.67 -10.13
C VAL A 18 -7.33 15.93 -9.04
N TRP A 19 -6.01 15.80 -9.21
CA TRP A 19 -5.16 15.11 -8.25
C TRP A 19 -5.07 15.81 -6.90
N LYS A 20 -4.81 17.13 -6.91
CA LYS A 20 -4.63 17.96 -5.70
C LYS A 20 -5.90 18.00 -4.85
N TRP A 21 -7.06 18.08 -5.47
CA TRP A 21 -8.35 18.18 -4.79
C TRP A 21 -9.05 16.82 -4.59
N LYS A 22 -8.38 15.73 -4.98
CA LYS A 22 -8.88 14.35 -4.97
C LYS A 22 -10.25 14.22 -5.65
N TRP A 23 -10.49 14.95 -6.73
CA TRP A 23 -11.77 14.89 -7.46
C TRP A 23 -12.01 13.52 -8.09
N ASP A 24 -10.93 12.80 -8.41
CA ASP A 24 -10.98 11.42 -8.89
C ASP A 24 -11.56 10.43 -7.86
N VAL A 25 -11.46 10.76 -6.57
CA VAL A 25 -12.07 10.00 -5.46
C VAL A 25 -13.47 10.52 -5.13
N LYS A 26 -13.65 11.85 -5.10
CA LYS A 26 -14.93 12.49 -4.73
C LYS A 26 -16.02 12.33 -5.79
N TYR A 27 -15.64 12.38 -7.07
CA TYR A 27 -16.55 12.30 -8.22
C TYR A 27 -16.05 11.23 -9.21
N PRO A 28 -16.09 9.95 -8.81
CA PRO A 28 -15.46 8.88 -9.58
C PRO A 28 -16.10 8.68 -10.96
N TRP A 29 -17.39 9.02 -11.11
CA TRP A 29 -18.11 8.92 -12.39
C TRP A 29 -17.52 9.81 -13.50
N LEU A 30 -16.79 10.88 -13.15
CA LEU A 30 -16.23 11.84 -14.11
C LEU A 30 -14.70 11.83 -14.17
N PHE A 31 -14.03 11.70 -13.01
CA PHE A 31 -12.59 11.92 -12.91
C PHE A 31 -11.78 10.67 -12.52
N ARG A 32 -12.42 9.51 -12.29
CA ARG A 32 -11.68 8.29 -11.93
C ARG A 32 -10.79 7.85 -13.10
N TYR A 33 -9.53 7.58 -12.81
CA TYR A 33 -8.63 6.98 -13.79
C TYR A 33 -9.07 5.55 -14.06
N LYS A 34 -8.96 5.10 -15.32
CA LYS A 34 -9.27 3.72 -15.72
C LYS A 34 -8.28 2.66 -15.20
N ASN A 35 -7.33 3.05 -14.34
CA ASN A 35 -6.34 2.16 -13.74
C ASN A 35 -6.80 1.81 -12.32
N GLU A 36 -7.33 0.61 -12.13
CA GLU A 36 -7.86 0.15 -10.84
C GLU A 36 -6.76 0.03 -9.77
N TRP A 37 -5.58 -0.45 -10.18
CA TRP A 37 -4.41 -0.64 -9.31
C TRP A 37 -3.93 0.65 -8.67
N LEU A 38 -4.12 1.79 -9.33
CA LEU A 38 -3.81 3.10 -8.78
C LEU A 38 -4.50 3.35 -7.44
N TYR A 39 -5.78 2.96 -7.34
CA TYR A 39 -6.56 3.21 -6.13
C TYR A 39 -6.24 2.18 -5.05
N THR A 40 -6.16 0.92 -5.45
CA THR A 40 -5.90 -0.21 -4.55
C THR A 40 -4.49 -0.17 -3.96
N LEU A 41 -3.46 -0.01 -4.80
CA LEU A 41 -2.05 -0.10 -4.35
C LEU A 41 -1.51 1.20 -3.76
N MET A 42 -2.19 2.33 -3.97
CA MET A 42 -1.84 3.60 -3.30
C MET A 42 -2.77 3.94 -2.12
N GLY A 43 -3.81 3.12 -1.85
CA GLY A 43 -4.78 3.38 -0.80
C GLY A 43 -5.50 4.71 -0.94
N ARG A 44 -5.67 5.20 -2.18
CA ARG A 44 -6.08 6.58 -2.46
C ARG A 44 -7.55 6.86 -2.11
N ASP A 45 -8.40 5.84 -2.23
CA ASP A 45 -9.83 5.88 -1.91
C ASP A 45 -10.16 5.33 -0.51
N VAL A 46 -9.14 4.98 0.28
CA VAL A 46 -9.33 4.59 1.69
C VAL A 46 -9.80 5.80 2.49
N PRO A 47 -10.96 5.72 3.17
CA PRO A 47 -11.48 6.82 3.96
C PRO A 47 -10.57 7.07 5.17
N VAL A 48 -10.14 8.31 5.33
CA VAL A 48 -9.43 8.77 6.52
C VAL A 48 -10.46 9.36 7.49
N PRO A 49 -10.52 8.91 8.75
CA PRO A 49 -11.42 9.44 9.76
C PRO A 49 -11.24 10.97 9.91
N PRO A 50 -12.33 11.76 10.02
CA PRO A 50 -12.25 13.21 10.19
C PRO A 50 -11.42 13.65 11.41
N GLU A 51 -11.29 12.78 12.42
CA GLU A 51 -10.51 13.00 13.64
C GLU A 51 -9.01 13.08 13.36
N TYR A 52 -8.53 12.47 12.25
CA TYR A 52 -7.12 12.36 11.91
C TYR A 52 -6.86 12.75 10.44
N PRO A 53 -7.10 14.01 10.03
CA PRO A 53 -6.98 14.43 8.64
C PRO A 53 -5.55 14.33 8.08
N GLU A 54 -4.54 14.27 8.95
CA GLU A 54 -3.14 14.11 8.59
C GLU A 54 -2.66 12.66 8.66
N ALA A 55 -3.55 11.69 8.94
CA ALA A 55 -3.16 10.29 8.97
C ALA A 55 -2.64 9.84 7.59
N LYS A 56 -1.56 9.07 7.62
CA LYS A 56 -0.96 8.49 6.42
C LYS A 56 -1.48 7.08 6.23
N ILE A 57 -1.82 6.76 4.99
CA ILE A 57 -2.21 5.41 4.59
C ILE A 57 -1.00 4.75 3.92
N TYR A 58 -0.59 3.61 4.44
CA TYR A 58 0.36 2.71 3.80
C TYR A 58 -0.38 1.48 3.32
N VAL A 59 0.03 0.94 2.19
CA VAL A 59 -0.51 -0.30 1.66
C VAL A 59 0.51 -1.40 1.93
N ARG A 60 0.13 -2.40 2.71
CA ARG A 60 0.93 -3.61 2.89
C ARG A 60 0.39 -4.71 1.99
N VAL A 61 1.28 -5.32 1.22
CA VAL A 61 0.96 -6.46 0.37
C VAL A 61 1.54 -7.73 1.01
N GLU A 62 0.74 -8.79 1.01
CA GLU A 62 1.14 -10.16 1.34
C GLU A 62 0.92 -11.01 0.09
N ALA A 63 2.01 -11.43 -0.54
CA ALA A 63 2.02 -12.01 -1.87
C ALA A 63 2.55 -13.44 -1.84
N LEU A 64 1.75 -14.37 -2.35
CA LEU A 64 2.12 -15.75 -2.56
C LEU A 64 2.68 -15.93 -3.97
N THR A 65 3.91 -16.39 -4.14
CA THR A 65 4.63 -16.36 -5.43
C THR A 65 5.15 -17.72 -5.89
N LYS A 66 5.21 -17.93 -7.21
CA LYS A 66 5.83 -19.09 -7.91
C LYS A 66 7.27 -18.78 -8.31
N ILE A 67 8.15 -18.43 -7.38
CA ILE A 67 9.56 -18.20 -7.73
C ILE A 67 10.31 -19.54 -7.63
N PRO A 68 10.76 -20.12 -8.76
CA PRO A 68 11.55 -21.34 -8.73
C PRO A 68 12.91 -21.06 -8.07
N LEU A 69 13.36 -21.96 -7.19
CA LEU A 69 14.76 -22.02 -6.79
C LEU A 69 15.50 -22.93 -7.77
N GLN A 70 16.77 -22.59 -8.02
CA GLN A 70 17.69 -23.41 -8.82
C GLN A 70 17.87 -24.84 -8.29
N GLU A 71 17.44 -25.13 -7.06
CA GLU A 71 17.52 -26.45 -6.46
C GLU A 71 16.12 -26.86 -5.96
N GLU A 72 15.49 -27.70 -6.78
CA GLU A 72 14.35 -28.59 -6.47
C GLU A 72 12.98 -27.97 -6.12
N THR A 73 12.06 -28.14 -7.09
CA THR A 73 10.62 -27.87 -7.05
C THR A 73 10.22 -26.41 -6.86
N ALA A 74 9.27 -25.94 -7.67
CA ALA A 74 8.65 -24.63 -7.55
C ALA A 74 7.97 -24.49 -6.17
N ARG A 75 8.75 -24.09 -5.16
CA ARG A 75 8.24 -23.86 -3.81
C ARG A 75 7.57 -22.50 -3.80
N THR A 76 6.27 -22.52 -3.57
CA THR A 76 5.52 -21.31 -3.32
C THR A 76 6.12 -20.55 -2.15
N ARG A 77 6.34 -19.23 -2.30
CA ARG A 77 6.88 -18.38 -1.25
C ARG A 77 5.90 -17.28 -0.88
N LEU A 78 5.79 -17.01 0.41
CA LEU A 78 5.02 -15.88 0.91
C LEU A 78 5.97 -14.72 1.18
N TYR A 79 5.70 -13.57 0.57
CA TYR A 79 6.39 -12.31 0.82
C TYR A 79 5.42 -11.32 1.42
N ARG A 80 5.90 -10.43 2.29
CA ARG A 80 5.14 -9.26 2.72
C ARG A 80 6.00 -8.01 2.71
N GLY A 81 5.41 -6.86 2.44
CA GLY A 81 6.11 -5.57 2.45
C GLY A 81 5.17 -4.40 2.21
N ILE A 82 5.71 -3.18 2.36
CA ILE A 82 4.98 -1.94 2.10
C ILE A 82 5.11 -1.57 0.62
N VAL A 83 4.01 -1.22 -0.01
CA VAL A 83 3.98 -0.80 -1.42
C VAL A 83 4.55 0.61 -1.53
N GLU A 84 5.65 0.73 -2.27
CA GLU A 84 6.26 2.01 -2.63
C GLU A 84 5.78 2.48 -4.00
N GLY A 85 5.40 1.54 -4.88
CA GLY A 85 4.90 1.86 -6.20
C GLY A 85 4.52 0.62 -7.00
N PHE A 86 4.10 0.85 -8.23
CA PHE A 86 3.76 -0.21 -9.18
C PHE A 86 3.97 0.27 -10.61
N THR A 87 4.06 -0.67 -11.53
CA THR A 87 4.08 -0.40 -12.97
C THR A 87 2.94 -1.15 -13.64
N THR A 88 2.50 -0.63 -14.79
CA THR A 88 1.50 -1.29 -15.62
C THR A 88 2.02 -1.51 -17.03
N GLU A 89 1.42 -2.48 -17.70
CA GLU A 89 1.52 -2.62 -19.16
C GLU A 89 0.72 -1.52 -19.86
N ASP A 90 0.88 -1.42 -21.18
CA ASP A 90 0.12 -0.48 -22.03
C ASP A 90 -1.39 -0.76 -21.99
N SER A 91 -1.77 -2.02 -21.71
CA SER A 91 -3.15 -2.45 -21.48
C SER A 91 -3.77 -1.91 -20.19
N GLY A 92 -2.95 -1.37 -19.27
CA GLY A 92 -3.35 -1.00 -17.92
C GLY A 92 -3.28 -2.16 -16.91
N ALA A 93 -2.92 -3.37 -17.35
CA ALA A 93 -2.71 -4.50 -16.46
C ALA A 93 -1.50 -4.27 -15.53
N LEU A 94 -1.58 -4.78 -14.30
CA LEU A 94 -0.48 -4.70 -13.35
C LEU A 94 0.71 -5.52 -13.84
N ARG A 95 1.90 -4.91 -13.86
CA ARG A 95 3.13 -5.58 -14.28
C ARG A 95 4.04 -5.88 -13.10
N ASP A 96 4.39 -4.85 -12.34
CA ASP A 96 5.29 -4.98 -11.19
C ASP A 96 4.72 -4.28 -9.96
N ILE A 97 4.92 -4.87 -8.78
CA ILE A 97 4.72 -4.21 -7.49
C ILE A 97 6.09 -3.98 -6.85
N LEU A 98 6.37 -2.75 -6.45
CA LEU A 98 7.61 -2.36 -5.79
C LEU A 98 7.35 -2.32 -4.28
N LEU A 99 8.08 -3.15 -3.53
CA LEU A 99 7.93 -3.29 -2.09
C LEU A 99 9.18 -2.83 -1.33
N THR A 100 8.97 -2.17 -0.21
CA THR A 100 9.98 -1.87 0.82
C THR A 100 9.68 -2.68 2.09
N GLU A 101 10.63 -2.69 3.04
CA GLU A 101 10.50 -3.41 4.32
C GLU A 101 10.11 -4.88 4.16
N VAL A 102 10.74 -5.54 3.19
CA VAL A 102 10.26 -6.83 2.71
C VAL A 102 10.72 -7.97 3.59
N GLU A 103 9.78 -8.82 3.94
CA GLU A 103 10.01 -10.05 4.69
C GLU A 103 9.51 -11.25 3.89
N ARG A 104 10.20 -12.38 4.06
CA ARG A 104 9.80 -13.68 3.51
C ARG A 104 9.35 -14.60 4.63
N GLY A 105 8.25 -15.30 4.38
CA GLY A 105 7.78 -16.38 5.23
C GLY A 105 8.76 -17.55 5.20
N LYS A 106 9.08 -18.08 6.38
CA LYS A 106 9.89 -19.28 6.56
C LYS A 106 9.24 -20.19 7.59
N PHE A 107 9.54 -21.48 7.48
CA PHE A 107 9.19 -22.45 8.49
C PHE A 107 10.48 -22.93 9.16
N ARG A 108 10.49 -22.93 10.49
CA ARG A 108 11.52 -23.61 11.29
C ARG A 108 11.00 -25.01 11.58
N LYS A 109 11.81 -26.03 11.28
CA LYS A 109 11.54 -27.42 11.66
C LYS A 109 12.52 -27.80 12.76
N GLU A 110 11.99 -28.06 13.95
CA GLU A 110 12.74 -28.71 15.03
C GLU A 110 12.31 -30.18 15.11
N PRO A 111 13.22 -31.13 15.35
CA PRO A 111 12.85 -32.51 15.60
C PRO A 111 11.85 -32.58 16.77
N ALA A 112 10.76 -33.33 16.59
CA ALA A 112 9.69 -33.52 17.59
C ALA A 112 8.81 -32.31 17.95
N LYS A 113 8.83 -31.21 17.16
CA LYS A 113 7.87 -30.11 17.28
C LYS A 113 7.16 -29.83 15.96
N GLU A 114 5.96 -29.27 16.05
CA GLU A 114 5.23 -28.76 14.90
C GLU A 114 6.03 -27.65 14.19
N PRO A 115 5.97 -27.56 12.85
CA PRO A 115 6.64 -26.51 12.11
C PRO A 115 6.17 -25.11 12.54
N GLU A 116 7.10 -24.26 12.96
CA GLU A 116 6.81 -22.90 13.36
C GLU A 116 7.02 -21.93 12.18
N PHE A 117 6.01 -21.11 11.87
CA PHE A 117 6.11 -20.08 10.85
C PHE A 117 6.67 -18.78 11.43
N TYR A 118 7.61 -18.16 10.72
CA TYR A 118 8.16 -16.85 11.09
C TYR A 118 8.52 -16.02 9.85
N TRP A 119 8.53 -14.70 10.04
CA TRP A 119 8.97 -13.75 9.02
C TRP A 119 10.47 -13.50 9.14
N LYS A 120 11.17 -13.56 8.01
CA LYS A 120 12.59 -13.22 7.93
C LYS A 120 12.78 -12.05 6.97
N PRO A 121 13.46 -10.96 7.38
CA PRO A 121 13.82 -9.88 6.46
C PRO A 121 14.56 -10.39 5.20
N VAL A 122 14.25 -9.78 4.06
CA VAL A 122 14.96 -10.00 2.81
C VAL A 122 16.14 -9.04 2.77
N THR A 123 17.36 -9.59 2.84
CA THR A 123 18.62 -8.84 2.79
C THR A 123 19.62 -9.54 1.85
N PRO A 124 20.54 -8.80 1.20
CA PRO A 124 20.64 -7.34 1.16
C PRO A 124 19.60 -6.69 0.22
N GLY A 125 19.26 -5.42 0.45
CA GLY A 125 18.39 -4.61 -0.41
C GLY A 125 17.18 -4.02 0.32
N ASN A 126 16.77 -2.81 -0.10
CA ASN A 126 15.64 -2.09 0.49
C ASN A 126 14.39 -2.06 -0.40
N LEU A 127 14.53 -2.50 -1.66
CA LEU A 127 13.48 -2.51 -2.67
C LEU A 127 13.41 -3.90 -3.29
N MET A 128 12.26 -4.54 -3.23
CA MET A 128 11.97 -5.80 -3.92
C MET A 128 10.93 -5.54 -5.02
N ILE A 129 11.15 -6.14 -6.18
CA ILE A 129 10.20 -6.10 -7.29
C ILE A 129 9.48 -7.44 -7.34
N LEU A 130 8.16 -7.42 -7.21
CA LEU A 130 7.31 -8.57 -7.43
C LEU A 130 6.65 -8.45 -8.81
N LYS A 131 7.00 -9.37 -9.72
CA LYS A 131 6.34 -9.45 -11.01
C LYS A 131 4.95 -10.03 -10.84
N TYR A 132 3.94 -9.37 -11.42
CA TYR A 132 2.55 -9.83 -11.37
C TYR A 132 2.39 -11.24 -11.93
N SER A 133 3.13 -11.57 -12.99
CA SER A 133 3.16 -12.91 -13.59
C SER A 133 3.64 -14.03 -12.66
N GLU A 134 4.34 -13.69 -11.58
CA GLU A 134 4.84 -14.64 -10.59
C GLU A 134 3.92 -14.76 -9.36
N LEU A 135 2.90 -13.90 -9.25
CA LEU A 135 1.94 -13.91 -8.16
C LEU A 135 0.89 -15.01 -8.37
N GLN A 136 0.65 -15.81 -7.32
CA GLN A 136 -0.48 -16.73 -7.25
C GLN A 136 -1.69 -16.09 -6.57
N ASN A 137 -1.42 -15.35 -5.50
CA ASN A 137 -2.43 -14.71 -4.68
C ASN A 137 -1.81 -13.47 -4.02
N VAL A 138 -2.64 -12.45 -3.80
CA VAL A 138 -2.24 -11.21 -3.16
C VAL A 138 -3.32 -10.82 -2.15
N ASN A 139 -2.90 -10.58 -0.92
CA ASN A 139 -3.71 -9.95 0.10
C ASN A 139 -3.21 -8.52 0.32
N ILE A 140 -4.13 -7.58 0.46
CA ILE A 140 -3.84 -6.14 0.55
C ILE A 140 -4.42 -5.63 1.86
N THR A 141 -3.54 -5.12 2.72
CA THR A 141 -3.91 -4.54 4.02
C THR A 141 -3.58 -3.05 4.02
N TYR A 142 -4.56 -2.22 4.35
CA TYR A 142 -4.36 -0.77 4.54
C TYR A 142 -3.98 -0.50 5.99
N LEU A 143 -2.83 0.13 6.19
CA LEU A 143 -2.32 0.53 7.50
C LEU A 143 -2.45 2.04 7.63
N MET A 144 -2.99 2.50 8.76
CA MET A 144 -3.13 3.92 9.07
C MET A 144 -2.12 4.30 10.15
N GLU A 145 -1.22 5.21 9.81
CA GLU A 145 -0.32 5.84 10.78
C GLU A 145 -0.95 7.16 11.23
N LEU A 146 -1.20 7.26 12.53
CA LEU A 146 -1.71 8.47 13.15
C LEU A 146 -0.57 9.47 13.41
N PRO A 147 -0.81 10.78 13.31
CA PRO A 147 0.20 11.78 13.63
C PRO A 147 0.63 11.69 15.11
N PRO A 148 1.88 12.01 15.46
CA PRO A 148 2.42 11.81 16.82
C PRO A 148 1.63 12.55 17.92
N SER A 149 0.89 13.61 17.57
CA SER A 149 0.04 14.39 18.48
C SER A 149 -1.28 13.71 18.86
N SER A 150 -1.63 12.56 18.29
CA SER A 150 -2.88 11.85 18.57
C SER A 150 -2.80 10.81 19.70
N SER A 151 -1.71 10.81 20.48
CA SER A 151 -1.55 9.90 21.62
C SER A 151 -2.68 10.12 22.64
N PRO A 152 -3.44 9.09 23.03
CA PRO A 152 -4.55 9.23 23.98
C PRO A 152 -4.01 9.29 25.42
N THR A 153 -3.41 10.42 25.81
CA THR A 153 -2.90 10.58 27.19
C THR A 153 -3.46 11.78 27.95
N GLU A 154 -4.28 12.66 27.36
CA GLU A 154 -4.62 13.91 28.07
C GLU A 154 -6.05 14.43 27.88
N LYS A 155 -7.06 13.56 28.02
CA LYS A 155 -8.46 14.03 28.13
C LYS A 155 -9.31 13.42 29.26
N THR A 156 -8.73 12.65 30.18
CA THR A 156 -9.52 11.95 31.22
C THR A 156 -9.41 12.54 32.64
N VAL A 157 -8.62 13.59 32.90
CA VAL A 157 -8.44 14.10 34.28
C VAL A 157 -9.25 15.37 34.60
N ALA A 158 -9.82 16.07 33.61
CA ALA A 158 -10.41 17.40 33.84
C ALA A 158 -11.92 17.43 34.19
N THR A 159 -12.54 16.33 34.64
CA THR A 159 -14.01 16.35 34.94
C THR A 159 -14.42 15.68 36.26
N GLN A 160 -13.50 15.47 37.22
CA GLN A 160 -13.88 14.96 38.56
C GLN A 160 -13.55 15.88 39.74
N SER A 161 -13.06 17.11 39.53
CA SER A 161 -12.71 18.03 40.64
C SER A 161 -13.74 19.16 40.92
N SER A 162 -15.00 19.01 40.53
CA SER A 162 -16.03 20.06 40.75
C SER A 162 -17.36 19.54 41.33
N ARG A 163 -17.30 18.50 42.18
CA ARG A 163 -18.42 18.12 43.06
C ARG A 163 -17.92 17.83 44.48
N SER A 164 -17.54 18.89 45.17
CA SER A 164 -17.56 18.95 46.64
C SER A 164 -17.83 20.40 47.04
N GLY A 165 -19.10 20.69 47.28
CA GLY A 165 -19.65 21.94 47.79
C GLY A 165 -21.04 21.65 48.31
#